data_AF-A0A377TSQ7-F1
#
_entry.id   AF-A0A377TSQ7-F1
#
_cell.length_a   1.000
_cell.length_b   1.000
_cell.length_c   1.000
_cell.angle_alpha   90.00
_cell.angle_beta   90.00
_cell.angle_gamma   90.00
#
_symmetry.space_group_name_H-M   'P 1'
#
loop_
_entity.id
_entity.type
_entity.pdbx_description
1 polymer ?
#
loop_
_entity_poly.entity_id
_entity_poly.type
_entity_poly.pdbx_seq_one_letter_code
_entity_poly.pdbx_strand_id
1 'polypeptide(L)'
;MVTTTEGRESVRVSHRFLVPRLSLMMFMQFFIWGSWSVTLGLVMTRYEMSLLIGDAFSAGPIASILSPFVLGMLVDRFFASQKVMAVMHLAGAAILWFVPQALVAQNGALLIGLLFGYTLCYMPTLALTNNIAFHSLANVDKTFPVVRVFGTIG
;
A
#
# COMPACT_ATOMS: atom_id res chain seq x y z
N MET A 1 -21.95 -46.35 -21.54
CA MET A 1 -22.52 -45.35 -20.62
C MET A 1 -21.51 -44.22 -20.50
N VAL A 2 -21.64 -43.19 -21.35
CA VAL A 2 -20.71 -42.06 -21.41
C VAL A 2 -21.25 -40.99 -20.46
N THR A 3 -20.54 -40.77 -19.35
CA THR A 3 -20.90 -39.74 -18.37
C THR A 3 -20.39 -38.40 -18.89
N THR A 4 -21.29 -37.54 -19.36
CA THR A 4 -20.99 -36.16 -19.70
C THR A 4 -20.71 -35.38 -18.41
N THR A 5 -19.46 -34.97 -18.20
CA THR A 5 -19.13 -33.96 -17.18
C THR A 5 -19.62 -32.61 -17.66
N GLU A 6 -20.79 -32.20 -17.20
CA GLU A 6 -21.28 -30.83 -17.38
C GLU A 6 -20.29 -29.86 -16.74
N GLY A 7 -19.70 -29.01 -17.58
CA GLY A 7 -18.85 -27.91 -17.16
C GLY A 7 -19.68 -26.94 -16.33
N ARG A 8 -19.35 -26.84 -15.04
CA ARG A 8 -19.91 -25.81 -14.15
C ARG A 8 -19.32 -24.46 -14.57
N GLU A 9 -19.97 -23.78 -15.52
CA GLU A 9 -19.68 -22.38 -15.81
C GLU A 9 -20.00 -21.56 -14.56
N SER A 10 -18.96 -21.26 -13.79
CA SER A 10 -19.04 -20.27 -12.71
C SER A 10 -19.35 -18.93 -13.36
N VAL A 11 -20.62 -18.52 -13.28
CA VAL A 11 -21.08 -17.18 -13.65
C VAL A 11 -20.38 -16.18 -12.72
N ARG A 12 -19.18 -15.74 -13.11
CA ARG A 12 -18.50 -14.63 -12.45
C ARG A 12 -19.32 -13.38 -12.74
N VAL A 13 -20.02 -12.88 -11.73
CA VAL A 13 -20.75 -11.61 -11.77
C VAL A 13 -19.78 -10.51 -12.24
N SER A 14 -19.93 -10.10 -13.49
CA SER A 14 -19.14 -9.02 -14.07
C SER A 14 -19.67 -7.69 -13.54
N HIS A 15 -19.07 -7.19 -12.47
CA HIS A 15 -19.35 -5.84 -12.01
C HIS A 15 -18.83 -4.87 -13.07
N ARG A 16 -19.74 -4.20 -13.79
CA ARG A 16 -19.41 -3.16 -14.81
C ARG A 16 -18.43 -2.10 -14.30
N PHE A 17 -18.36 -1.89 -12.98
CA PHE A 17 -17.49 -0.92 -12.31
C PHE A 17 -16.22 -1.50 -11.69
N LEU A 18 -15.87 -2.77 -11.97
CA LEU A 18 -14.72 -3.41 -11.34
C LEU A 18 -13.39 -2.75 -11.74
N VAL A 19 -13.16 -2.56 -13.05
CA VAL A 19 -11.92 -1.97 -13.57
C VAL A 19 -11.73 -0.54 -13.03
N PRO A 20 -12.71 0.38 -13.14
CA PRO A 20 -12.58 1.71 -12.53
C PRO A 20 -12.31 1.69 -11.02
N ARG A 21 -12.95 0.77 -10.27
CA ARG A 21 -12.73 0.64 -8.83
C ARG A 21 -11.31 0.19 -8.49
N LEU A 22 -10.75 -0.76 -9.24
CA LEU A 22 -9.38 -1.22 -9.05
C LEU A 22 -8.36 -0.18 -9.53
N SER A 23 -8.66 0.57 -10.60
CA SER A 23 -7.86 1.71 -11.04
C SER A 23 -7.78 2.79 -9.97
N LEU A 24 -8.92 3.14 -9.34
CA LEU A 24 -8.94 4.09 -8.23
C LEU A 24 -8.13 3.57 -7.03
N MET A 25 -8.25 2.28 -6.70
CA MET A 25 -7.43 1.64 -5.65
C MET A 25 -5.93 1.76 -5.95
N MET A 26 -5.50 1.48 -7.19
CA MET A 26 -4.10 1.64 -7.61
C MET A 26 -3.66 3.10 -7.53
N PHE A 27 -4.46 4.03 -8.02
CA PHE A 27 -4.17 5.45 -7.93
C PHE A 27 -3.98 5.90 -6.48
N MET A 28 -4.97 5.61 -5.60
CA MET A 28 -4.92 6.02 -4.20
C MET A 28 -3.73 5.41 -3.47
N GLN A 29 -3.38 4.16 -3.77
CA GLN A 29 -2.21 3.49 -3.19
C GLN A 29 -0.97 4.36 -3.41
N PHE A 30 -0.60 4.64 -4.67
CA PHE A 30 0.63 5.39 -4.97
C PHE A 30 0.52 6.89 -4.67
N PHE A 31 -0.65 7.50 -4.86
CA PHE A 31 -0.91 8.91 -4.54
C PHE A 31 -0.64 9.23 -3.07
N ILE A 32 -1.07 8.37 -2.14
CA ILE A 32 -0.81 8.59 -0.71
C ILE A 32 0.69 8.66 -0.46
N TRP A 33 1.48 7.75 -1.01
CA TRP A 33 2.92 7.77 -0.85
C TRP A 33 3.59 8.97 -1.55
N GLY A 34 3.18 9.27 -2.79
CA GLY A 34 3.70 10.40 -3.56
C GLY A 34 3.41 11.76 -2.93
N SER A 35 2.26 11.92 -2.29
CA SER A 35 1.79 13.20 -1.73
C SER A 35 2.73 13.79 -0.67
N TRP A 36 3.43 12.95 0.10
CA TRP A 36 4.30 13.41 1.20
C TRP A 36 5.77 13.00 1.02
N SER A 37 6.07 11.86 0.39
CA SER A 37 7.46 11.35 0.35
C SER A 37 8.39 12.23 -0.49
N VAL A 38 7.86 12.81 -1.58
CA VAL A 38 8.63 13.68 -2.48
C VAL A 38 9.01 15.01 -1.80
N THR A 39 8.16 15.50 -0.89
CA THR A 39 8.37 16.78 -0.20
C THR A 39 9.08 16.62 1.15
N LEU A 40 9.14 15.41 1.71
CA LEU A 40 9.74 15.16 3.02
C LEU A 40 11.16 15.70 3.14
N GLY A 41 12.04 15.43 2.16
CA GLY A 41 13.42 15.90 2.20
C GLY A 41 13.53 17.43 2.28
N LEU A 42 12.72 18.14 1.49
CA LEU A 42 12.65 19.60 1.54
C LEU A 42 12.16 20.11 2.90
N VAL A 43 11.14 19.46 3.46
CA VAL A 43 10.60 19.82 4.77
C VAL A 43 11.63 19.59 5.86
N MET A 44 12.32 18.44 5.87
CA MET A 44 13.37 18.14 6.84
C MET A 44 14.50 19.17 6.80
N THR A 45 14.91 19.63 5.61
CA THR A 45 15.90 20.71 5.48
C THR A 45 15.43 22.02 6.12
N ARG A 46 14.14 22.37 6.00
CA ARG A 46 13.59 23.59 6.63
C ARG A 46 13.52 23.51 8.16
N TYR A 47 13.50 22.31 8.73
CA TYR A 47 13.47 22.09 10.17
C TYR A 47 14.86 21.77 10.75
N GLU A 48 15.95 22.03 10.01
CA GLU A 48 17.34 21.76 10.42
C GLU A 48 17.66 20.25 10.60
N MET A 49 16.97 19.38 9.85
CA MET A 49 17.09 17.92 9.93
C MET A 49 17.73 17.28 8.68
N SER A 50 18.46 18.06 7.88
CA SER A 50 19.04 17.63 6.60
C SER A 50 19.94 16.38 6.70
N LEU A 51 20.67 16.25 7.82
CA LEU A 51 21.58 15.12 8.04
C LEU A 51 20.85 13.79 8.21
N LEU A 52 19.59 13.82 8.64
CA LEU A 52 18.77 12.64 8.91
C LEU A 52 17.95 12.19 7.70
N ILE A 53 18.03 12.89 6.57
CA ILE A 53 17.27 12.55 5.35
C ILE A 53 17.64 11.13 4.89
N GLY A 54 18.93 10.77 4.93
CA GLY A 54 19.38 9.42 4.57
C GLY A 54 18.73 8.34 5.43
N ASP A 55 18.67 8.56 6.75
CA ASP A 55 18.05 7.64 7.70
C ASP A 55 16.53 7.55 7.53
N ALA A 56 15.88 8.69 7.26
CA ALA A 56 14.45 8.74 6.99
C ALA A 56 14.06 7.93 5.74
N PHE A 57 14.87 7.99 4.67
CA PHE A 57 14.61 7.21 3.45
C PHE A 57 15.10 5.75 3.54
N SER A 58 16.05 5.42 4.42
CA SER A 58 16.48 4.04 4.66
C SER A 58 15.44 3.19 5.41
N ALA A 59 14.57 3.85 6.18
CA ALA A 59 13.44 3.20 6.86
C ALA A 59 12.49 2.47 5.90
N GLY A 60 12.37 2.93 4.65
CA GLY A 60 11.54 2.29 3.62
C GLY A 60 12.03 0.87 3.28
N PRO A 61 13.25 0.72 2.71
CA PRO A 61 13.83 -0.60 2.42
C PRO A 61 13.88 -1.56 3.61
N ILE A 62 14.22 -1.07 4.80
CA ILE A 62 14.27 -1.91 6.01
C ILE A 62 12.87 -2.43 6.34
N ALA A 63 11.85 -1.57 6.34
CA ALA A 63 10.48 -1.97 6.56
C ALA A 63 9.97 -2.93 5.47
N SER A 64 10.39 -2.76 4.21
CA SER A 64 10.04 -3.67 3.12
C SER A 64 10.54 -5.09 3.36
N ILE A 65 11.74 -5.27 3.91
CA ILE A 65 12.28 -6.59 4.28
C ILE A 65 11.47 -7.22 5.42
N LEU A 66 10.98 -6.40 6.37
CA LEU A 66 10.17 -6.84 7.50
C LEU A 66 8.68 -7.03 7.14
N SER A 67 8.22 -6.42 6.05
CA SER A 67 6.81 -6.42 5.65
C SER A 67 6.19 -7.81 5.44
N PRO A 68 6.89 -8.84 4.90
CA PRO A 68 6.32 -10.18 4.76
C PRO A 68 6.07 -10.84 6.14
N PHE A 69 6.88 -10.50 7.14
CA PHE A 69 6.68 -10.97 8.51
C PHE A 69 5.47 -10.30 9.16
N VAL A 70 5.28 -9.00 8.94
CA VAL A 70 4.08 -8.29 9.42
C VAL A 70 2.83 -8.86 8.75
N LEU A 71 2.87 -9.11 7.44
CA LEU A 71 1.74 -9.71 6.73
C LEU A 71 1.45 -11.15 7.22
N GLY A 72 2.48 -11.97 7.39
CA GLY A 72 2.35 -13.35 7.85
C GLY A 72 1.89 -13.46 9.30
N MET A 73 2.45 -12.67 10.23
CA MET A 73 2.04 -12.71 11.65
C MET A 73 0.64 -12.12 11.88
N LEU A 74 0.24 -11.07 11.15
CA LEU A 74 -0.96 -10.31 11.50
C LEU A 74 -2.21 -10.68 10.68
N VAL A 75 -2.05 -11.29 9.51
CA VAL A 75 -3.12 -11.36 8.49
C VAL A 75 -3.40 -12.77 7.98
N ASP A 76 -2.51 -13.72 8.26
CA ASP A 76 -2.57 -15.04 7.64
C ASP A 76 -3.96 -15.67 7.69
N ARG A 77 -4.49 -15.90 6.48
CA ARG A 77 -5.63 -16.74 6.10
C ARG A 77 -7.02 -16.41 6.65
N PHE A 78 -7.18 -15.57 7.68
CA PHE A 78 -8.48 -15.34 8.33
C PHE A 78 -9.20 -14.04 7.94
N PHE A 79 -8.49 -13.06 7.37
CA PHE A 79 -9.07 -11.74 7.04
C PHE A 79 -9.08 -11.45 5.54
N ALA A 80 -10.16 -10.82 5.06
CA ALA A 80 -10.25 -10.36 3.67
C ALA A 80 -9.20 -9.27 3.41
N SER A 81 -8.40 -9.43 2.34
CA SER A 81 -7.30 -8.51 1.97
C SER A 81 -7.72 -7.04 1.91
N GLN A 82 -8.96 -6.76 1.48
CA GLN A 82 -9.52 -5.40 1.44
C GLN A 82 -9.63 -4.76 2.83
N LYS A 83 -10.04 -5.53 3.85
CA LYS A 83 -10.16 -5.03 5.23
C LYS A 83 -8.80 -4.76 5.83
N VAL A 84 -7.84 -5.64 5.58
CA VAL A 84 -6.46 -5.51 6.05
C VAL A 84 -5.83 -4.25 5.49
N MET A 85 -5.99 -4.04 4.18
CA MET A 85 -5.51 -2.83 3.53
C MET A 85 -6.12 -1.57 4.14
N ALA A 86 -7.43 -1.57 4.45
CA ALA A 86 -8.07 -0.43 5.10
C ALA A 86 -7.49 -0.17 6.50
N VAL A 87 -7.31 -1.21 7.32
CA VAL A 87 -6.70 -1.09 8.66
C VAL A 87 -5.27 -0.56 8.57
N MET A 88 -4.47 -1.06 7.64
CA MET A 88 -3.09 -0.61 7.43
C MET A 88 -3.00 0.85 7.02
N HIS A 89 -3.88 1.31 6.12
CA HIS A 89 -3.92 2.72 5.72
C HIS A 89 -4.42 3.63 6.84
N LEU A 90 -5.40 3.20 7.65
CA LEU A 90 -5.86 3.96 8.81
C LEU A 90 -4.80 4.06 9.90
N ALA A 91 -4.09 2.96 10.18
CA ALA A 91 -2.96 2.96 11.09
C ALA A 91 -1.83 3.88 10.57
N GLY A 92 -1.49 3.78 9.28
CA GLY A 92 -0.52 4.67 8.63
C GLY A 92 -0.95 6.15 8.68
N ALA A 93 -2.22 6.46 8.47
CA ALA A 93 -2.75 7.82 8.57
C ALA A 93 -2.64 8.38 10.00
N ALA A 94 -2.95 7.55 11.01
CA ALA A 94 -2.77 7.94 12.40
C ALA A 94 -1.29 8.23 12.73
N ILE A 95 -0.35 7.43 12.19
CA ILE A 95 1.08 7.66 12.38
C ILE A 95 1.52 8.97 11.70
N LEU A 96 1.11 9.19 10.44
CA LEU A 96 1.44 10.41 9.70
C LEU A 96 0.89 11.68 10.37
N TRP A 97 -0.23 11.58 11.10
CA TRP A 97 -0.78 12.69 11.87
C TRP A 97 0.20 13.25 12.92
N PHE A 98 1.07 12.40 13.47
CA PHE A 98 2.06 12.82 14.48
C PHE A 98 3.38 13.32 13.88
N VAL A 99 3.63 13.12 12.57
CA VAL A 99 4.88 13.54 11.91
C VAL A 99 5.14 15.04 12.01
N PRO A 100 4.17 15.95 11.79
CA PRO A 100 4.39 17.39 11.96
C PRO A 100 4.85 17.78 13.37
N GLN A 101 4.36 17.09 14.41
CA GLN A 101 4.78 17.36 15.78
C GLN A 101 6.25 16.98 16.02
N ALA A 102 6.71 15.85 15.45
CA ALA A 102 8.11 15.46 15.52
C ALA A 102 9.04 16.44 14.79
N LEU A 103 8.59 16.99 13.66
CA LEU A 103 9.30 18.03 12.90
C LEU A 103 9.44 19.33 13.69
N VAL A 104 8.33 19.84 14.27
CA VAL A 104 8.34 21.08 15.06
C VAL A 104 9.21 20.94 16.32
N ALA A 105 9.19 19.76 16.95
CA ALA A 105 10.04 19.45 18.10
C ALA A 105 11.51 19.16 17.72
N GLN A 106 11.88 19.20 16.43
CA GLN A 106 13.20 18.83 15.90
C GLN A 106 13.69 17.46 16.41
N ASN A 107 12.76 16.54 16.66
CA ASN A 107 13.08 15.23 17.22
C ASN A 107 13.30 14.20 16.11
N GLY A 108 14.56 14.08 15.69
CA GLY A 108 15.01 13.15 14.65
C GLY A 108 14.65 11.69 14.90
N ALA A 109 14.89 11.21 16.12
CA ALA A 109 14.63 9.82 16.49
C ALA A 109 13.13 9.50 16.41
N LEU A 110 12.28 10.42 16.91
CA LEU A 110 10.83 10.28 16.81
C LEU A 110 10.36 10.32 15.36
N LEU A 111 10.88 11.25 14.54
CA LEU A 111 10.54 11.34 13.12
C LEU A 111 10.86 10.04 12.39
N ILE A 112 12.08 9.53 12.54
CA ILE A 112 12.51 8.27 11.90
C ILE A 112 11.66 7.09 12.40
N GLY A 113 11.37 7.02 13.70
CA GLY A 113 10.51 5.99 14.27
C GLY A 113 9.08 6.02 13.71
N LEU A 114 8.49 7.22 13.55
CA LEU A 114 7.18 7.40 12.93
C LEU A 114 7.20 7.01 11.44
N LEU A 115 8.20 7.43 10.68
CA LEU A 115 8.35 7.07 9.27
C LEU A 115 8.52 5.57 9.10
N PHE A 116 9.32 4.94 9.95
CA PHE A 116 9.50 3.48 9.97
C PHE A 116 8.21 2.74 10.33
N GLY A 117 7.46 3.22 11.33
CA GLY A 117 6.15 2.67 11.67
C GLY A 117 5.16 2.79 10.50
N TYR A 118 5.13 3.94 9.83
CA TYR A 118 4.32 4.13 8.62
C TYR A 118 4.73 3.16 7.51
N THR A 119 6.02 3.02 7.22
CA THR A 119 6.49 2.14 6.15
C THR A 119 6.22 0.67 6.46
N LEU A 120 6.27 0.25 7.72
CA LEU A 120 5.85 -1.09 8.13
C LEU A 120 4.37 -1.36 7.85
N CYS A 121 3.49 -0.36 8.01
CA CYS A 121 2.07 -0.49 7.65
C CYS A 121 1.85 -0.41 6.14
N TYR A 122 2.61 0.42 5.43
CA TYR A 122 2.38 0.73 4.02
C TYR A 122 2.98 -0.28 3.04
N MET A 123 4.21 -0.77 3.28
CA MET A 123 4.87 -1.75 2.41
C MET A 123 4.06 -3.04 2.16
N PRO A 124 3.41 -3.67 3.16
CA PRO A 124 2.59 -4.85 2.91
C PRO A 124 1.39 -4.57 2.00
N THR A 125 0.87 -3.34 1.97
CA THR A 125 -0.31 -3.03 1.14
C THR A 125 0.02 -3.01 -0.34
N LEU A 126 1.27 -2.75 -0.75
CA LEU A 126 1.71 -2.84 -2.14
C LEU A 126 1.49 -4.25 -2.72
N ALA A 127 1.84 -5.28 -1.94
CA ALA A 127 1.61 -6.67 -2.33
C ALA A 127 0.12 -7.02 -2.32
N LEU A 128 -0.62 -6.58 -1.30
CA LEU A 128 -2.07 -6.83 -1.19
C LEU A 128 -2.86 -6.20 -2.35
N THR A 129 -2.53 -4.97 -2.75
CA THR A 129 -3.17 -4.25 -3.86
C THR A 129 -3.03 -5.01 -5.17
N ASN A 130 -1.83 -5.51 -5.47
CA ASN A 130 -1.61 -6.36 -6.64
C ASN A 130 -2.38 -7.68 -6.55
N ASN A 131 -2.34 -8.36 -5.39
CA ASN A 131 -3.07 -9.61 -5.18
C ASN A 131 -4.59 -9.44 -5.33
N ILE A 132 -5.18 -8.37 -4.79
CA ILE A 132 -6.61 -8.07 -4.94
C ILE A 132 -6.96 -7.84 -6.41
N ALA A 133 -6.14 -7.09 -7.15
CA ALA A 133 -6.37 -6.86 -8.57
C ALA A 133 -6.31 -8.17 -9.37
N PHE A 134 -5.28 -9.01 -9.14
CA PHE A 134 -5.15 -10.30 -9.82
C PHE A 134 -6.29 -11.27 -9.52
N HIS A 135 -6.72 -11.37 -8.25
CA HIS A 135 -7.83 -12.24 -7.87
C HIS A 135 -9.19 -11.76 -8.36
N SER A 136 -9.37 -10.45 -8.53
CA SER A 136 -10.66 -9.87 -8.92
C SER A 136 -10.86 -9.86 -10.44
N LEU A 137 -9.80 -9.71 -11.23
CA LEU A 137 -9.89 -9.58 -12.68
C LEU A 137 -10.13 -10.94 -13.36
N ALA A 138 -11.03 -10.95 -14.36
CA ALA A 138 -11.31 -12.15 -15.15
C ALA A 138 -10.24 -12.40 -16.24
N ASN A 139 -9.76 -11.34 -16.89
CA ASN A 139 -8.73 -11.38 -17.94
C ASN A 139 -7.51 -10.57 -17.50
N VAL A 140 -6.72 -11.14 -16.58
CA VAL A 140 -5.57 -10.48 -15.96
C VAL A 140 -4.62 -9.87 -16.99
N ASP A 141 -4.23 -10.62 -18.02
CA ASP A 141 -3.25 -10.19 -19.03
C ASP A 141 -3.64 -8.91 -19.77
N LYS A 142 -4.94 -8.69 -19.99
CA LYS A 142 -5.45 -7.51 -20.71
C LYS A 142 -5.83 -6.36 -19.79
N THR A 143 -6.42 -6.65 -18.63
CA THR A 143 -7.02 -5.63 -17.78
C THR A 143 -6.11 -5.17 -16.65
N PHE A 144 -5.19 -6.01 -16.16
CA PHE A 144 -4.26 -5.62 -15.12
C PHE A 144 -3.32 -4.49 -15.56
N PRO A 145 -2.72 -4.50 -16.77
CA PRO A 145 -1.90 -3.38 -17.22
C PRO A 145 -2.64 -2.04 -17.21
N VAL A 146 -3.90 -2.03 -17.66
CA VAL A 146 -4.75 -0.82 -17.66
C VAL A 146 -4.98 -0.31 -16.24
N VAL A 147 -5.30 -1.20 -15.30
CA VAL A 147 -5.46 -0.87 -13.88
C VAL A 147 -4.14 -0.36 -13.28
N ARG A 148 -3.01 -0.99 -13.62
CA ARG A 148 -1.69 -0.70 -13.06
C ARG A 148 -1.14 0.66 -13.49
N VAL A 149 -1.51 1.16 -14.67
CA VAL A 149 -1.13 2.50 -15.16
C VAL A 149 -1.61 3.59 -14.21
N PHE A 150 -2.79 3.44 -13.60
CA PHE A 150 -3.28 4.42 -12.63
C PHE A 150 -2.40 4.54 -11.38
N GLY A 151 -1.69 3.46 -11.02
CA GLY A 151 -0.69 3.52 -9.96
C GLY A 151 0.60 4.26 -10.34
N THR A 152 0.83 4.53 -11.62
CA THR A 152 1.93 5.41 -12.07
C THR A 152 1.49 6.87 -12.15
N ILE A 153 0.18 7.10 -12.32
CA ILE A 153 -0.41 8.45 -12.36
C ILE A 153 -0.55 9.02 -10.94
N GLY A 154 -0.87 8.18 -9.96
CA GLY A 154 -0.92 8.55 -8.54
C GLY A 154 0.46 8.75 -7.97
#